data_AF-A0A7S4JG09-F1
#
_entry.id   AF-A0A7S4JG09-F1
#
_cell.length_a   1.000
_cell.length_b   1.000
_cell.length_c   1.000
_cell.angle_alpha   90.00
_cell.angle_beta   90.00
_cell.angle_gamma   90.00
#
_symmetry.space_group_name_H-M   'P 1'
#
loop_
_entity.id
_entity.type
_entity.pdbx_description
1 polymer ?
#
loop_
_entity_poly.entity_id
_entity_poly.type
_entity_poly.pdbx_seq_one_letter_code
_entity_poly.pdbx_strand_id
1 'polypeptide(L)'
;CGHGIGEFFHCSPNIPHYAGNKAKFTMKVGHCFTIEPMINMGSWKDTHWPDCWTAVTKDGLPSAQFEHTMVVTENGIENLTARLPTSPPLWWEVPEDSPLPAGPATASEDARVKPADTKSVEID
;
A
#
# COMPACT_ATOMS: atom_id res chain seq x y z
N CYS A 1 8.72 -4.66 1.58
CA CYS A 1 9.25 -3.27 1.70
C CYS A 1 9.46 -2.77 0.30
N GLY A 2 9.49 -1.45 0.07
CA GLY A 2 9.85 -0.93 -1.24
C GLY A 2 11.23 -1.40 -1.68
N HIS A 3 11.46 -1.41 -2.98
CA HIS A 3 12.68 -1.90 -3.59
C HIS A 3 13.09 -1.06 -4.79
N GLY A 4 14.37 -1.10 -5.17
CA GLY A 4 14.80 -0.64 -6.48
C GLY A 4 14.17 -1.50 -7.57
N ILE A 5 13.85 -0.87 -8.71
CA ILE A 5 13.21 -1.54 -9.85
C ILE A 5 13.74 -0.99 -11.17
N GLY A 6 13.90 -1.85 -12.17
CA GLY A 6 14.42 -1.49 -13.49
C GLY A 6 14.71 -2.74 -14.31
N GLU A 7 15.97 -2.93 -14.70
CA GLU A 7 16.42 -4.17 -15.37
C GLU A 7 16.18 -5.41 -14.49
N PHE A 8 16.29 -5.26 -13.18
CA PHE A 8 15.94 -6.28 -12.20
C PHE A 8 14.59 -5.96 -11.56
N PHE A 9 13.81 -7.01 -11.28
CA PHE A 9 12.50 -6.85 -10.66
C PHE A 9 12.62 -6.31 -9.22
N HIS A 10 13.45 -6.94 -8.38
CA HIS A 10 13.78 -6.45 -7.04
C HIS A 10 15.28 -6.22 -6.94
N CYS A 11 15.70 -4.98 -6.71
CA CYS A 11 17.11 -4.64 -6.48
C CYS A 11 17.26 -3.55 -5.40
N SER A 12 18.49 -3.10 -5.17
CA SER A 12 18.75 -2.00 -4.23
C SER A 12 18.15 -0.68 -4.76
N PRO A 13 17.66 0.21 -3.88
CA PRO A 13 17.69 0.12 -2.42
C PRO A 13 16.53 -0.68 -1.81
N ASN A 14 16.70 -1.18 -0.59
CA ASN A 14 15.56 -1.60 0.24
C ASN A 14 14.98 -0.37 0.94
N ILE A 15 13.65 -0.19 0.89
CA ILE A 15 12.93 0.97 1.41
C ILE A 15 11.89 0.49 2.46
N PRO A 16 12.27 0.37 3.74
CA PRO A 16 11.34 -0.04 4.80
C PRO A 16 10.31 1.05 5.13
N HIS A 17 9.08 0.65 5.42
CA HIS A 17 7.95 1.56 5.70
C HIS A 17 7.66 1.79 7.20
N TYR A 18 8.60 1.42 8.08
CA TYR A 18 8.46 1.59 9.53
C TYR A 18 9.48 2.58 10.09
N ALA A 19 9.11 3.26 11.17
CA ALA A 19 9.98 4.24 11.85
C ALA A 19 11.16 3.56 12.55
N GLY A 20 12.30 4.27 12.65
CA GLY A 20 13.51 3.73 13.30
C GLY A 20 14.22 2.64 12.49
N ASN A 21 13.88 2.47 11.21
CA ASN A 21 14.60 1.57 10.32
C ASN A 21 16.04 2.04 10.05
N LYS A 22 16.88 1.12 9.56
CA LYS A 22 18.33 1.36 9.36
C LYS A 22 18.73 1.38 7.88
N ALA A 23 17.79 1.63 6.98
CA ALA A 23 18.09 1.67 5.55
C ALA A 23 19.12 2.77 5.26
N LYS A 24 20.15 2.41 4.50
CA LYS A 24 21.21 3.34 4.08
C LYS A 24 21.02 3.63 2.61
N PHE A 25 20.37 4.73 2.31
CA PHE A 25 20.12 5.16 0.95
C PHE A 25 20.05 6.68 0.89
N THR A 26 20.68 7.27 -0.12
CA THR A 26 20.52 8.67 -0.48
C THR A 26 19.96 8.70 -1.89
N MET A 27 18.83 9.38 -2.07
CA MET A 27 18.22 9.57 -3.38
C MET A 27 19.18 10.32 -4.31
N LYS A 28 19.32 9.84 -5.55
CA LYS A 28 20.10 10.47 -6.60
C LYS A 28 19.30 10.42 -7.90
N VAL A 29 19.48 11.41 -8.76
CA VAL A 29 18.84 11.49 -10.08
C VAL A 29 19.03 10.17 -10.83
N GLY A 30 17.95 9.66 -11.41
CA GLY A 30 17.91 8.38 -12.14
C GLY A 30 17.66 7.14 -11.27
N HIS A 31 17.68 7.24 -9.94
CA HIS A 31 17.24 6.13 -9.09
C HIS A 31 15.74 5.87 -9.33
N CYS A 32 15.41 4.61 -9.64
CA CYS A 32 14.05 4.12 -9.81
C CYS A 32 13.74 3.09 -8.72
N PHE A 33 12.64 3.29 -7.99
CA PHE A 33 12.26 2.45 -6.85
C PHE A 33 10.77 2.51 -6.56
N THR A 34 10.29 1.59 -5.73
CA THR A 34 8.91 1.52 -5.27
C THR A 34 8.75 2.11 -3.86
N ILE A 35 7.58 2.70 -3.62
CA ILE A 35 7.07 2.95 -2.26
C ILE A 35 5.73 2.22 -2.18
N GLU A 36 5.63 1.25 -1.28
CA GLU A 36 4.55 0.25 -1.25
C GLU A 36 4.06 -0.10 0.18
N PRO A 37 3.63 0.88 0.99
CA PRO A 37 3.27 0.64 2.39
C PRO A 37 2.08 -0.31 2.51
N MET A 38 2.27 -1.38 3.28
CA MET A 38 1.19 -2.23 3.79
C MET A 38 0.80 -1.73 5.17
N ILE A 39 -0.45 -1.31 5.34
CA ILE A 39 -0.99 -0.77 6.58
C ILE A 39 -2.04 -1.72 7.13
N ASN A 40 -1.84 -2.19 8.36
CA ASN A 40 -2.74 -3.12 9.03
C ASN A 40 -3.67 -2.36 9.97
N MET A 41 -4.93 -2.79 10.05
CA MET A 41 -5.89 -2.23 11.01
C MET A 41 -5.53 -2.51 12.47
N GLY A 42 -4.88 -3.65 12.73
CA GLY A 42 -4.43 -4.08 14.05
C GLY A 42 -2.91 -4.09 14.18
N SER A 43 -2.35 -5.27 14.47
CA SER A 43 -0.92 -5.48 14.66
C SER A 43 -0.14 -5.44 13.35
N TRP A 44 1.10 -4.94 13.39
CA TRP A 44 2.03 -4.99 12.26
C TRP A 44 2.57 -6.40 12.00
N LYS A 45 2.39 -7.34 12.93
CA LYS A 45 2.95 -8.69 12.85
C LYS A 45 2.23 -9.49 11.76
N ASP A 46 3.01 -10.12 10.90
CA ASP A 46 2.56 -11.02 9.84
C ASP A 46 2.90 -12.49 10.14
N THR A 47 2.29 -13.38 9.37
CA THR A 47 2.65 -14.79 9.23
C THR A 47 2.37 -15.24 7.80
N HIS A 48 3.03 -16.32 7.36
CA HIS A 48 2.75 -16.92 6.05
C HIS A 48 1.79 -18.09 6.16
N TRP A 49 0.95 -18.26 5.15
CA TRP A 49 0.22 -19.50 4.93
C TRP A 49 1.15 -20.65 4.50
N PRO A 50 0.68 -21.90 4.53
CA PRO A 50 1.47 -23.06 4.10
C PRO A 50 1.88 -23.06 2.61
N ASP A 51 1.35 -22.13 1.80
CA ASP A 51 1.69 -21.97 0.38
C ASP A 51 3.04 -21.27 0.15
N CYS A 52 3.69 -20.78 1.21
CA CYS A 52 4.96 -20.04 1.18
C CYS A 52 4.90 -18.70 0.44
N TRP A 53 3.70 -18.14 0.21
CA TRP A 53 3.51 -16.88 -0.51
C TRP A 53 2.55 -15.93 0.19
N THR A 54 1.40 -16.42 0.64
CA THR A 54 0.35 -15.57 1.19
C THR A 54 0.75 -15.08 2.57
N ALA A 55 1.12 -13.80 2.68
CA ALA A 55 1.36 -13.11 3.93
C ALA A 55 0.03 -12.57 4.48
N VAL A 56 -0.27 -12.90 5.73
CA VAL A 56 -1.48 -12.45 6.43
C VAL A 56 -1.13 -11.80 7.76
N THR A 57 -1.99 -10.89 8.24
CA THR A 57 -1.86 -10.33 9.59
C THR A 57 -2.03 -11.42 10.63
N LYS A 58 -1.21 -11.38 11.68
CA LYS A 58 -1.23 -12.41 12.73
C LYS A 58 -2.52 -12.38 13.55
N ASP A 59 -3.21 -11.25 13.59
CA ASP A 59 -4.49 -11.07 14.28
C ASP A 59 -5.71 -11.23 13.35
N GLY A 60 -5.50 -11.51 12.06
CA GLY A 60 -6.56 -11.75 11.08
C GLY A 60 -7.34 -10.50 10.68
N LEU A 61 -6.92 -9.30 11.10
CA LEU A 61 -7.58 -8.05 10.74
C LEU A 61 -7.14 -7.56 9.35
N PRO A 62 -7.96 -6.75 8.64
CA PRO A 62 -7.64 -6.26 7.31
C PRO A 62 -6.30 -5.51 7.21
N SER A 63 -5.68 -5.65 6.05
CA SER A 63 -4.50 -4.91 5.62
C SER A 63 -4.78 -4.29 4.24
N ALA A 64 -4.25 -3.09 4.00
CA ALA A 64 -4.37 -2.41 2.72
C ALA A 64 -2.99 -1.96 2.22
N GLN A 65 -2.84 -1.94 0.90
CA GLN A 65 -1.59 -1.53 0.24
C GLN A 65 -1.90 -0.71 -1.00
N PHE A 66 -1.06 0.29 -1.25
CA PHE A 66 -0.89 0.96 -2.54
C PHE A 66 0.58 0.99 -2.87
N GLU A 67 0.90 1.01 -4.16
CA GLU A 67 2.27 1.04 -4.64
C GLU A 67 2.41 1.97 -5.83
N HIS A 68 3.51 2.72 -5.85
CA HIS A 68 3.97 3.40 -7.04
C HIS A 68 5.45 3.12 -7.31
N THR A 69 5.77 2.90 -8.58
CA THR A 69 7.13 3.04 -9.11
C THR A 69 7.40 4.51 -9.42
N MET A 70 8.52 5.01 -8.91
CA MET A 70 8.92 6.41 -9.04
C MET A 70 10.38 6.53 -9.46
N VAL A 71 10.73 7.62 -10.15
CA VAL A 71 12.10 7.96 -10.52
C VAL A 71 12.50 9.32 -9.97
N VAL A 72 13.71 9.42 -9.41
CA VAL A 72 14.27 10.69 -8.94
C VAL A 72 14.71 11.51 -10.15
N THR A 73 14.23 12.74 -10.24
CA THR A 73 14.61 13.71 -11.28
C THR A 73 15.53 14.79 -10.68
N GLU A 74 16.08 15.67 -11.52
CA GLU A 74 16.95 16.77 -11.07
C GLU A 74 16.28 17.67 -10.01
N ASN A 75 14.95 17.82 -10.11
CA ASN A 75 14.18 18.76 -9.30
C ASN A 75 13.17 18.09 -8.36
N GLY A 76 13.18 16.75 -8.24
CA GLY A 76 12.24 16.03 -7.39
C GLY A 76 12.08 14.56 -7.75
N ILE A 77 10.82 14.12 -7.82
CA ILE A 77 10.45 12.74 -8.12
C ILE A 77 9.30 12.76 -9.14
N GLU A 78 9.38 11.90 -10.13
CA GLU A 78 8.30 11.62 -11.07
C GLU A 78 7.64 10.27 -10.73
N ASN A 79 6.31 10.24 -10.67
CA ASN A 79 5.54 9.02 -10.46
C ASN A 79 5.22 8.37 -11.81
N LEU A 80 5.95 7.30 -12.15
CA LEU A 80 5.83 6.61 -13.44
C LEU A 80 4.55 5.76 -13.55
N THR A 81 3.89 5.51 -12.42
CA THR A 81 2.70 4.66 -12.33
C THR A 81 1.49 5.46 -11.84
N ALA A 82 1.54 6.78 -11.97
CA ALA A 82 0.43 7.66 -11.63
C ALA A 82 -0.83 7.24 -12.39
N ARG A 83 -1.99 7.36 -11.73
CA ARG A 83 -3.29 7.15 -12.36
C ARG A 83 -3.48 8.13 -13.51
N LEU A 84 -4.08 7.65 -14.59
CA LEU A 84 -4.47 8.48 -15.73
C LEU A 84 -5.89 9.02 -15.51
N PRO A 85 -6.30 10.10 -16.20
CA PRO A 85 -7.71 10.54 -16.18
C PRO A 85 -8.70 9.46 -16.63
N THR A 86 -8.23 8.45 -17.36
CA THR A 86 -9.00 7.29 -17.83
C THR A 86 -8.95 6.09 -16.88
N SER A 87 -8.21 6.16 -15.78
CA SER A 87 -8.18 5.09 -14.78
C SER A 87 -9.57 4.92 -14.15
N PRO A 88 -10.07 3.67 -13.97
CA PRO A 88 -11.33 3.43 -13.26
C PRO A 88 -11.30 4.04 -11.87
N PRO A 89 -12.41 4.65 -11.38
CA PRO A 89 -12.42 5.31 -10.09
C PRO A 89 -12.13 4.31 -8.97
N LEU A 90 -11.46 4.79 -7.93
CA LEU A 90 -11.30 4.04 -6.70
C LEU A 90 -12.64 4.03 -5.96
N TRP A 91 -12.83 3.04 -5.09
CA TRP A 91 -14.11 2.82 -4.41
C TRP A 91 -14.53 3.97 -3.48
N TRP A 92 -13.58 4.84 -3.07
CA TRP A 92 -13.86 6.07 -2.34
C TRP A 92 -14.10 7.30 -3.23
N GLU A 93 -13.89 7.18 -4.55
CA GLU A 93 -14.14 8.24 -5.53
C GLU A 93 -15.56 8.16 -6.10
N VAL A 94 -16.31 7.10 -5.78
CA VAL A 94 -17.70 6.89 -6.20
C VAL A 94 -18.65 6.98 -4.99
N PRO A 95 -19.92 7.38 -5.18
CA PRO A 95 -20.93 7.31 -4.13
C PRO A 95 -21.01 5.92 -3.50
N GLU A 96 -21.24 5.84 -2.19
CA GLU A 96 -21.20 4.59 -1.42
C GLU A 96 -22.21 3.52 -1.91
N ASP A 97 -23.30 3.97 -2.52
CA ASP A 97 -24.35 3.12 -3.11
C ASP A 97 -24.06 2.71 -4.56
N SER A 98 -22.93 3.13 -5.13
CA SER A 98 -22.54 2.76 -6.49
C SER A 98 -22.14 1.28 -6.53
N PRO A 99 -22.52 0.54 -7.59
CA PRO A 99 -21.98 -0.80 -7.78
C PRO A 99 -20.47 -0.72 -7.80
N LEU A 100 -19.79 -1.62 -7.08
CA LEU A 100 -18.34 -1.64 -7.06
C LEU A 100 -17.82 -1.71 -8.51
N PRO A 101 -16.79 -0.93 -8.85
CA PRO A 101 -16.10 -1.15 -10.12
C PRO A 101 -15.69 -2.61 -10.16
N ALA A 102 -15.83 -3.27 -11.32
CA ALA A 102 -15.47 -4.67 -11.49
C ALA A 102 -13.99 -4.87 -11.16
N GLY A 103 -13.69 -5.16 -9.90
CA GLY A 103 -12.37 -5.47 -9.41
C GLY A 103 -11.98 -6.89 -9.80
N PRO A 104 -10.69 -7.24 -9.76
CA PRO A 104 -10.30 -8.65 -9.74
C PRO A 104 -11.05 -9.33 -8.60
N ALA A 105 -11.59 -10.54 -8.83
CA ALA A 105 -12.43 -11.26 -7.88
C ALA A 105 -11.77 -11.32 -6.49
N THR A 106 -12.21 -10.48 -5.56
CA THR A 106 -11.74 -10.52 -4.17
C THR A 106 -12.56 -11.52 -3.37
N ALA A 107 -11.92 -12.14 -2.39
CA ALA A 107 -12.52 -13.01 -1.40
C ALA A 107 -13.84 -12.43 -0.83
N SER A 108 -14.75 -13.34 -0.49
CA SER A 108 -16.13 -13.17 0.02
C SER A 108 -16.52 -11.79 0.57
N GLU A 109 -17.74 -11.37 0.24
CA GLU A 109 -18.45 -10.09 0.51
C GLU A 109 -18.45 -9.56 1.96
N ASP A 110 -17.78 -10.21 2.92
CA ASP A 110 -17.79 -9.88 4.35
C ASP A 110 -16.71 -8.89 4.81
N ALA A 111 -15.92 -8.31 3.89
CA ALA A 111 -14.84 -7.37 4.24
C ALA A 111 -15.31 -5.96 4.66
N ARG A 112 -16.62 -5.70 4.72
CA ARG A 112 -17.16 -4.42 5.22
C ARG A 112 -17.03 -4.37 6.75
N VAL A 113 -15.92 -3.85 7.25
CA VAL A 113 -15.87 -3.32 8.62
C VAL A 113 -16.79 -2.10 8.64
N LYS A 114 -17.96 -2.23 9.30
CA LYS A 114 -18.84 -1.08 9.56
C LYS A 114 -18.03 -0.04 10.35
N PRO A 115 -18.14 1.27 10.05
CA PRO A 115 -17.55 2.30 10.88
C PRO A 115 -18.01 2.08 12.32
N ALA A 116 -17.07 1.92 13.26
CA ALA A 116 -17.41 1.92 14.66
C ALA A 116 -17.99 3.30 15.00
N ASP A 117 -19.14 3.34 15.68
CA ASP A 117 -19.75 4.58 16.17
C ASP A 117 -18.73 5.34 17.04
N THR A 118 -18.02 6.30 16.45
CA THR A 118 -17.20 7.25 17.21
C THR A 118 -18.12 8.14 18.01
N LYS A 119 -18.43 7.73 19.24
CA LYS A 119 -18.97 8.63 20.24
C LYS A 119 -17.87 9.63 20.59
N SER A 120 -18.15 10.91 20.34
CA SER A 120 -17.38 12.04 20.82
C SER A 120 -17.18 11.92 22.33
N VAL A 121 -15.92 11.79 22.77
CA VAL A 121 -15.53 11.94 24.16
C VAL A 121 -15.16 13.40 24.35
N GLU A 122 -16.00 14.16 25.05
CA GLU A 122 -15.60 15.44 25.61
C GLU A 122 -14.64 15.17 26.78
N ILE A 123 -13.54 15.93 26.82
CA ILE A 123 -12.53 15.87 27.86
C ILE A 123 -12.78 17.07 28.78
N ASP A 124 -13.09 16.81 30.05
CA ASP A 124 -13.00 17.79 31.15
C ASP A 124 -11.54 18.01 31.56
#